data_AF-A0A941FGG4-F1
#
_entry.id   AF-A0A941FGG4-F1
#
_cell.length_a   1.000
_cell.length_b   1.000
_cell.length_c   1.000
_cell.angle_alpha   90.00
_cell.angle_beta   90.00
_cell.angle_gamma   90.00
#
_symmetry.space_group_name_H-M   'P 1'
#
loop_
_entity.id
_entity.type
_entity.pdbx_description
1 polymer ?
#
loop_
_entity_poly.entity_id
_entity_poly.type
_entity_poly.pdbx_seq_one_letter_code
_entity_poly.pdbx_strand_id
1 'polypeptide(L)'
;MGPPWQMDWTLKAQAARDTLPENVRKMVDAARAELVTAKDPYFRGIDADVDLPDSMRVGPLRSSDPKGARILLFDNGHGWMTYTFIRRTEDPQIVVEEVFWQ
;
A
#
# COMPACT_ATOMS: atom_id res chain seq x y z
N MET A 1 -15.85 -11.56 -3.02
CA MET A 1 -15.38 -11.49 -1.63
C MET A 1 -14.99 -10.05 -1.35
N GLY A 2 -15.43 -9.51 -0.20
CA GLY A 2 -15.00 -8.21 0.31
C GLY A 2 -13.79 -8.37 1.25
N PRO A 3 -13.28 -7.27 1.84
CA PRO A 3 -12.16 -7.31 2.80
C PRO A 3 -12.39 -8.31 3.95
N PRO A 4 -11.33 -8.83 4.59
CA PRO A 4 -9.93 -8.36 4.52
C PRO A 4 -9.06 -9.07 3.47
N TRP A 5 -8.23 -8.31 2.77
CA TRP A 5 -7.27 -8.82 1.78
C TRP A 5 -6.02 -9.39 2.46
N GLN A 6 -5.36 -10.36 1.82
CA GLN A 6 -4.03 -10.77 2.24
C GLN A 6 -2.98 -9.75 1.76
N MET A 7 -1.90 -9.57 2.53
CA MET A 7 -0.78 -8.74 2.12
C MET A 7 0.54 -9.49 2.27
N ASP A 8 1.20 -9.71 1.15
CA ASP A 8 2.53 -10.31 1.06
C ASP A 8 3.57 -9.28 0.63
N TRP A 9 4.83 -9.64 0.83
CA TRP A 9 5.99 -8.79 0.60
C TRP A 9 6.95 -9.52 -0.32
N THR A 10 7.52 -8.81 -1.28
CA THR A 10 8.73 -9.33 -1.95
C THR A 10 9.87 -9.39 -0.95
N LEU A 11 10.84 -10.28 -1.18
CA LEU A 11 12.05 -10.36 -0.34
C LEU A 11 12.76 -9.00 -0.24
N LYS A 12 12.75 -8.22 -1.32
CA LYS A 12 13.30 -6.87 -1.36
C LYS A 12 12.54 -5.91 -0.44
N ALA A 13 11.21 -5.88 -0.56
CA ALA A 13 10.35 -5.02 0.26
C ALA A 13 10.44 -5.38 1.74
N GLN A 14 10.48 -6.67 2.05
CA GLN A 14 10.62 -7.16 3.42
C GLN A 14 11.96 -6.74 4.03
N ALA A 15 13.08 -6.97 3.31
CA ALA A 15 14.40 -6.55 3.76
C ALA A 15 14.47 -5.03 3.98
N ALA A 16 13.91 -4.22 3.06
CA ALA A 16 13.85 -2.77 3.22
C ALA A 16 13.05 -2.39 4.46
N ARG A 17 11.85 -2.93 4.65
CA ARG A 17 11.00 -2.70 5.82
C ARG A 17 11.73 -3.04 7.13
N ASP A 18 12.46 -4.14 7.18
CA ASP A 18 13.15 -4.59 8.39
C ASP A 18 14.30 -3.67 8.80
N THR A 19 14.90 -2.94 7.84
CA THR A 19 15.93 -1.93 8.12
C THR A 19 15.40 -0.59 8.60
N LEU A 20 14.08 -0.36 8.51
CA LEU A 20 13.48 0.92 8.87
C LEU A 20 13.47 1.14 10.40
N PRO A 21 13.58 2.39 10.86
CA PRO A 21 13.35 2.74 12.25
C PRO A 21 11.97 2.27 12.75
N GLU A 22 11.85 1.99 14.05
CA GLU A 22 10.62 1.41 14.63
C GLU A 22 9.38 2.29 14.41
N ASN A 23 9.53 3.61 14.54
CA ASN A 23 8.45 4.56 14.29
C ASN A 23 7.92 4.46 12.84
N VAL A 24 8.82 4.25 11.88
CA VAL A 24 8.49 4.13 10.46
C VAL A 24 7.85 2.78 10.17
N ARG A 25 8.36 1.69 10.77
CA ARG A 25 7.72 0.37 10.66
C ARG A 25 6.27 0.38 11.17
N LYS A 26 6.00 1.10 12.27
CA LYS A 26 4.63 1.31 12.76
C LYS A 26 3.74 2.05 11.77
N MET A 27 4.27 3.05 11.05
CA MET A 27 3.53 3.73 9.99
C MET A 27 3.24 2.80 8.80
N VAL A 28 4.21 1.97 8.42
CA VAL A 28 4.03 0.94 7.38
C VAL A 28 2.97 -0.09 7.81
N ASP A 29 2.94 -0.48 9.08
CA ASP A 29 1.91 -1.38 9.63
C ASP A 29 0.52 -0.73 9.66
N ALA A 30 0.43 0.56 9.98
CA ALA A 30 -0.81 1.31 9.88
C ALA A 30 -1.29 1.39 8.42
N ALA A 31 -0.39 1.71 7.48
CA ALA A 31 -0.72 1.74 6.06
C ALA A 31 -1.19 0.37 5.54
N ARG A 32 -0.57 -0.73 6.02
CA ARG A 32 -1.05 -2.10 5.76
C ARG A 32 -2.47 -2.31 6.28
N ALA A 33 -2.78 -1.91 7.51
CA ALA A 33 -4.10 -2.07 8.11
C ALA A 33 -5.19 -1.36 7.27
N GLU A 34 -4.89 -0.17 6.77
CA GLU A 34 -5.78 0.58 5.87
C GLU A 34 -5.95 -0.10 4.51
N LEU A 35 -4.86 -0.64 3.95
CA LEU A 35 -4.91 -1.30 2.65
C LEU A 35 -5.68 -2.62 2.68
N VAL A 36 -5.45 -3.47 3.70
CA VAL A 36 -6.12 -4.78 3.79
C VAL A 36 -7.62 -4.69 4.09
N THR A 37 -8.08 -3.57 4.66
CA THR A 37 -9.50 -3.33 4.96
C THR A 37 -10.21 -2.51 3.89
N ALA A 38 -9.48 -1.99 2.90
CA ALA A 38 -10.02 -1.16 1.83
C ALA A 38 -11.16 -1.87 1.08
N LYS A 39 -12.23 -1.16 0.72
CA LYS A 39 -13.28 -1.75 -0.14
C LYS A 39 -12.79 -2.04 -1.56
N ASP A 40 -11.90 -1.20 -2.09
CA ASP A 40 -11.24 -1.37 -3.40
C ASP A 40 -9.76 -0.96 -3.29
N PRO A 41 -8.82 -1.94 -3.33
CA PRO A 41 -7.38 -1.66 -3.29
C PRO A 41 -6.80 -1.07 -4.58
N TYR A 42 -7.49 -1.19 -5.73
CA TYR A 42 -7.06 -0.55 -6.97
C TYR A 42 -7.59 0.88 -7.05
N PHE A 43 -8.83 1.11 -6.67
CA PHE A 43 -9.51 2.37 -6.95
C PHE A 43 -9.73 3.20 -5.70
N ARG A 44 -8.76 4.05 -5.39
CA ARG A 44 -8.94 5.20 -4.50
C ARG A 44 -8.78 6.48 -5.31
N GLY A 45 -9.83 6.90 -6.01
CA GLY A 45 -9.87 8.10 -6.87
C GLY A 45 -9.59 9.44 -6.14
N ILE A 46 -9.86 10.56 -6.82
CA ILE A 46 -9.54 11.94 -6.38
C ILE A 46 -10.16 12.31 -5.00
N ASP A 47 -11.23 11.63 -4.60
CA ASP A 47 -11.94 11.83 -3.32
C ASP A 47 -11.78 10.66 -2.32
N ALA A 48 -10.80 9.77 -2.50
CA ALA A 48 -10.72 8.49 -1.76
C ALA A 48 -9.63 8.41 -0.69
N ASP A 49 -8.88 9.50 -0.49
CA ASP A 49 -8.05 9.70 0.71
C ASP A 49 -8.91 10.06 1.94
N VAL A 50 -10.24 10.22 1.80
CA VAL A 50 -11.17 10.66 2.86
C VAL A 50 -11.16 9.76 4.11
N ASP A 51 -10.85 8.47 3.93
CA ASP A 51 -10.74 7.51 5.04
C ASP A 51 -9.28 7.22 5.44
N LEU A 52 -8.29 7.78 4.74
CA LEU A 52 -6.89 7.67 5.13
C LEU A 52 -6.52 8.75 6.14
N PRO A 53 -5.59 8.47 7.05
CA PRO A 53 -4.94 9.53 7.82
C PRO A 53 -4.34 10.59 6.87
N ASP A 54 -4.39 11.87 7.24
CA ASP A 54 -3.86 12.99 6.43
C ASP A 54 -2.38 12.82 6.01
N SER A 55 -1.63 12.02 6.76
CA SER A 55 -0.24 11.68 6.51
C SER A 55 -0.04 10.60 5.44
N MET A 56 -1.11 10.00 4.93
CA MET A 56 -1.10 8.93 3.94
C MET A 56 -1.88 9.32 2.68
N ARG A 57 -1.33 8.96 1.52
CA ARG A 57 -1.99 9.17 0.22
C ARG A 57 -1.76 7.99 -0.70
N VAL A 58 -2.75 7.63 -1.51
CA VAL A 58 -2.62 6.55 -2.49
C VAL A 58 -2.80 7.07 -3.92
N GLY A 59 -1.94 6.61 -4.83
CA GLY A 59 -2.02 7.00 -6.24
C GLY A 59 -1.60 5.88 -7.20
N PRO A 60 -1.94 6.02 -8.49
CA PRO A 60 -1.35 5.16 -9.54
C PRO A 60 0.13 5.48 -9.69
N LEU A 61 1.00 4.46 -9.73
CA LEU A 61 2.42 4.67 -10.03
C LEU A 61 2.61 5.20 -11.47
N ARG A 62 1.73 4.76 -12.38
CA ARG A 62 1.63 5.26 -13.75
C ARG A 62 0.18 5.60 -14.05
N SER A 63 -0.09 6.87 -14.31
CA SER A 63 -1.42 7.39 -14.67
C SER A 63 -2.10 6.62 -15.81
N SER A 64 -1.32 6.09 -16.75
CA SER A 64 -1.81 5.34 -17.91
C SER A 64 -2.22 3.89 -17.64
N ASP A 65 -1.95 3.33 -16.46
CA ASP A 65 -2.33 1.96 -16.11
C ASP A 65 -3.22 1.94 -14.84
N PRO A 66 -4.56 2.00 -15.02
CA PRO A 66 -5.49 2.02 -13.89
C PRO A 66 -5.54 0.71 -13.10
N LYS A 67 -4.93 -0.38 -13.56
CA LYS A 67 -4.83 -1.66 -12.84
C LYS A 67 -3.39 -2.03 -12.48
N GLY A 68 -2.44 -1.14 -12.77
CA GLY A 68 -1.03 -1.34 -12.51
C GLY A 68 -0.65 -1.12 -11.05
N ALA A 69 0.65 -1.10 -10.81
CA ALA A 69 1.22 -0.83 -9.50
C ALA A 69 0.70 0.50 -8.92
N ARG A 70 0.42 0.48 -7.63
CA ARG A 70 -0.01 1.61 -6.83
C ARG A 70 1.12 2.04 -5.92
N ILE A 71 1.17 3.33 -5.63
CA ILE A 71 2.10 3.90 -4.64
C ILE A 71 1.28 4.43 -3.48
N LEU A 72 1.64 4.03 -2.26
CA LEU A 72 1.17 4.63 -1.02
C LEU A 72 2.30 5.50 -0.47
N LEU A 73 2.03 6.79 -0.34
CA LEU A 73 2.89 7.75 0.34
C LEU A 73 2.49 7.76 1.82
N PHE A 74 3.47 7.74 2.71
CA PHE A 74 3.26 7.83 4.15
C PHE A 74 4.28 8.81 4.75
N ASP A 75 4.08 9.17 6.02
CA ASP A 75 4.91 10.13 6.72
C ASP A 75 5.01 11.47 5.97
N ASN A 76 3.88 11.99 5.50
CA ASN A 76 3.80 13.25 4.74
C ASN A 76 4.63 13.26 3.44
N GLY A 77 4.92 12.09 2.88
CA GLY A 77 5.71 11.94 1.64
C GLY A 77 7.20 11.66 1.84
N HIS A 78 7.65 11.52 3.09
CA HIS A 78 9.00 11.05 3.41
C HIS A 78 9.18 9.55 3.14
N GLY A 79 8.08 8.79 3.16
CA GLY A 79 8.05 7.38 2.85
C GLY A 79 7.11 7.04 1.71
N TRP A 80 7.45 5.97 1.00
CA TRP A 80 6.56 5.37 0.02
C TRP A 80 6.70 3.85 -0.04
N MET A 81 5.61 3.20 -0.41
CA MET A 81 5.62 1.79 -0.79
C MET A 81 4.85 1.57 -2.08
N THR A 82 5.38 0.72 -2.96
CA THR A 82 4.67 0.28 -4.15
C THR A 82 4.05 -1.08 -3.93
N TYR A 83 2.84 -1.27 -4.43
CA TYR A 83 2.14 -2.54 -4.34
C TYR A 83 1.30 -2.83 -5.58
N THR A 84 1.13 -4.11 -5.88
CA THR A 84 0.18 -4.59 -6.88
C THR A 84 -0.91 -5.40 -6.20
N PHE A 85 -2.15 -5.23 -6.63
CA PHE A 85 -3.22 -6.13 -6.22
C PHE A 85 -3.33 -7.26 -7.24
N ILE A 86 -3.52 -8.47 -6.76
CA ILE A 86 -3.72 -9.68 -7.55
C ILE A 86 -5.10 -10.20 -7.21
N ARG A 87 -6.05 -9.98 -8.13
CA ARG A 87 -7.42 -10.47 -7.99
C ARG A 87 -7.47 -11.97 -8.31
N ARG A 88 -7.13 -12.82 -7.34
CA ARG A 88 -7.40 -14.27 -7.45
C ARG A 88 -8.86 -14.56 -7.11
N THR A 89 -9.39 -15.63 -7.68
CA THR A 89 -10.80 -16.04 -7.50
C THR A 89 -11.10 -16.48 -6.07
N GLU A 90 -10.11 -17.06 -5.38
CA GLU A 90 -10.24 -17.58 -4.01
C GLU A 90 -9.70 -16.60 -2.97
N ASP A 91 -8.47 -16.10 -3.13
CA ASP A 91 -7.83 -15.19 -2.16
C ASP A 91 -7.21 -13.95 -2.84
N PRO A 92 -7.95 -12.84 -2.97
CA PRO A 92 -7.40 -11.57 -3.42
C PRO A 92 -6.26 -11.08 -2.52
N GLN A 93 -5.16 -10.66 -3.15
CA GLN A 93 -3.89 -10.43 -2.47
C GLN A 93 -3.26 -9.09 -2.88
N ILE A 94 -2.70 -8.38 -1.91
CA ILE A 94 -1.84 -7.21 -2.11
C ILE A 94 -0.39 -7.69 -2.00
N VAL A 95 0.45 -7.38 -2.99
CA VAL A 95 1.87 -7.69 -2.98
C VAL A 95 2.64 -6.39 -2.93
N VAL A 96 3.37 -6.15 -1.83
CA VAL A 96 4.27 -5.01 -1.69
C VAL A 96 5.57 -5.32 -2.41
N GLU A 97 5.87 -4.52 -3.43
CA GLU A 97 7.02 -4.72 -4.30
C GLU A 97 8.26 -4.02 -3.77
N GLU A 98 8.11 -2.78 -3.29
CA GLU A 98 9.19 -1.97 -2.74
C GLU A 98 8.70 -1.09 -1.59
N VAL A 99 9.61 -0.81 -0.65
CA VAL A 99 9.42 0.18 0.42
C VAL A 99 10.65 1.07 0.50
N PHE A 100 10.42 2.35 0.70
CA PHE A 100 11.45 3.36 0.85
C PHE A 100 11.04 4.41 1.88
N TRP A 101 11.99 4.96 2.62
CA TRP A 101 11.78 6.06 3.55
C TRP A 101 13.09 6.82 3.80
N GLN A 102 13.06 8.16 3.78
CA GLN A 102 14.22 9.04 3.98
C GLN A 102 13.85 10.39 4.62
#